data_AF-A0A9D3BTF8-F1
#
_entry.id   AF-A0A9D3BTF8-F1
#
_cell.length_a   1.000
_cell.length_b   1.000
_cell.length_c   1.000
_cell.angle_alpha   90.00
_cell.angle_beta   90.00
_cell.angle_gamma   90.00
#
_symmetry.space_group_name_H-M   'P 1'
#
loop_
_entity.id
_entity.type
_entity.pdbx_description
1 polymer ?
#
loop_
_entity_poly.entity_id
_entity_poly.type
_entity_poly.pdbx_seq_one_letter_code
_entity_poly.pdbx_strand_id
1 'polypeptide(L)'
;MVSPASCFHCKTFSSIPADPDPIEIHKRKLLLWFSHLPKEEKLFGGVPSPESMHVDPLIIERKEDERAGLLRSPYQSKAYSGRPVTVEQLFGDNNTQADGRGLNVLLYGAVGTGKSTVVRKLVLDWCTGNKLGRFKLLLPFSCEDISQISK
;
A
#
# COMPACT_ATOMS: atom_id res chain seq x y z
N MET A 1 33.59 -36.48 53.59
CA MET A 1 32.35 -36.65 52.79
C MET A 1 31.21 -36.50 53.78
N VAL A 2 30.32 -35.49 53.73
CA VAL A 2 29.51 -34.99 52.62
C VAL A 2 29.18 -33.51 52.91
N SER A 3 29.24 -32.64 51.89
CA SER A 3 28.88 -31.21 51.98
C SER A 3 27.43 -31.01 51.49
N PRO A 4 26.63 -30.09 52.05
CA PRO A 4 25.23 -29.93 51.63
C PRO A 4 25.18 -29.16 50.29
N ALA A 5 24.48 -29.73 49.31
CA ALA A 5 24.21 -29.07 48.05
C ALA A 5 23.15 -27.96 48.26
N SER A 6 23.54 -26.71 48.06
CA SER A 6 22.59 -25.60 47.99
C SER A 6 21.74 -25.74 46.72
N CYS A 7 20.47 -26.08 46.89
CA CYS A 7 19.50 -26.08 45.80
C CYS A 7 19.16 -24.62 45.46
N PHE A 8 19.85 -24.06 44.45
CA PHE A 8 19.45 -22.80 43.84
C PHE A 8 18.26 -23.05 42.92
N HIS A 9 17.06 -22.75 43.42
CA HIS A 9 15.86 -22.70 42.61
C HIS A 9 15.86 -21.41 41.79
N CYS A 10 16.46 -21.44 40.60
CA CYS A 10 16.29 -20.38 39.61
C CYS A 10 14.83 -20.40 39.14
N LYS A 11 14.01 -19.53 39.73
CA LYS A 11 12.70 -19.20 39.15
C LYS A 11 12.96 -18.47 37.84
N THR A 12 12.79 -19.18 36.73
CA THR A 12 12.77 -18.60 35.39
C THR A 12 11.64 -17.58 35.38
N PHE A 13 11.96 -16.29 35.30
CA PHE A 13 10.97 -15.25 35.08
C PHE A 13 10.29 -15.56 33.75
N SER A 14 9.00 -15.89 33.79
CA SER A 14 8.16 -15.96 32.60
C SER A 14 8.12 -14.57 31.99
N SER A 15 8.77 -14.39 30.84
CA SER A 15 8.62 -13.18 30.04
C SER A 15 7.14 -13.06 29.68
N ILE A 16 6.49 -12.02 30.18
CA ILE A 16 5.18 -11.57 29.70
C ILE A 16 5.32 -11.45 28.18
N PRO A 17 4.47 -12.10 27.35
CA PRO A 17 4.53 -11.89 25.92
C PRO A 17 4.35 -10.40 25.66
N ALA A 18 5.36 -9.77 25.07
CA ALA A 18 5.30 -8.36 24.71
C ALA A 18 4.04 -8.13 23.89
N ASP A 19 3.26 -7.11 24.26
CA ASP A 19 2.09 -6.70 23.50
C ASP A 19 2.55 -6.43 22.05
N PRO A 20 1.97 -7.09 21.04
CA PRO A 20 2.40 -6.90 19.66
C PRO A 20 2.27 -5.43 19.24
N ASP A 21 3.29 -4.91 18.56
CA ASP A 21 3.29 -3.54 18.03
C ASP A 21 1.99 -3.28 17.24
N PRO A 22 1.18 -2.26 17.60
CA PRO A 22 -0.04 -1.92 16.89
C PRO A 22 0.14 -1.76 15.38
N ILE A 23 1.30 -1.27 14.94
CA ILE A 23 1.61 -1.15 13.51
C ILE A 23 1.75 -2.52 12.85
N GLU A 24 2.40 -3.47 13.52
CA GLU A 24 2.54 -4.83 13.02
C GLU A 24 1.20 -5.59 13.02
N ILE A 25 0.34 -5.35 14.02
CA ILE A 25 -1.04 -5.84 14.01
C ILE A 25 -1.80 -5.28 12.80
N HIS A 26 -1.68 -3.98 12.53
CA HIS A 26 -2.34 -3.31 11.40
C HIS A 26 -1.84 -3.86 10.05
N LYS A 27 -0.53 -3.99 9.87
CA LYS A 27 0.06 -4.62 8.67
C LYS A 27 -0.43 -6.05 8.47
N ARG A 28 -0.50 -6.87 9.53
CA ARG A 28 -1.04 -8.23 9.43
C ARG A 28 -2.50 -8.25 8.98
N LYS A 29 -3.33 -7.34 9.51
CA LYS A 29 -4.74 -7.21 9.09
C LYS A 29 -4.84 -6.78 7.62
N LEU A 30 -4.02 -5.83 7.19
CA LEU A 30 -3.98 -5.38 5.80
C LEU A 30 -3.49 -6.49 4.85
N LEU A 31 -2.44 -7.24 5.20
CA LEU A 31 -1.99 -8.39 4.42
C LEU A 31 -3.12 -9.41 4.24
N LEU A 32 -3.84 -9.75 5.30
CA LEU A 32 -5.00 -10.64 5.22
C LEU A 32 -6.09 -10.07 4.31
N TRP A 33 -6.46 -8.80 4.49
CA TRP A 33 -7.51 -8.16 3.70
C TRP A 33 -7.16 -8.07 2.21
N PHE A 34 -5.94 -7.65 1.87
CA PHE A 34 -5.51 -7.37 0.51
C PHE A 34 -4.95 -8.59 -0.23
N SER A 35 -4.63 -9.69 0.48
CA SER A 35 -4.26 -10.97 -0.14
C SER A 35 -5.47 -11.74 -0.68
N HIS A 36 -6.68 -11.44 -0.21
CA HIS A 36 -7.90 -12.00 -0.78
C HIS A 36 -8.15 -11.40 -2.18
N LEU A 37 -8.00 -12.23 -3.20
CA LEU A 37 -8.35 -11.90 -4.58
C LEU A 37 -9.85 -11.58 -4.73
N PRO A 38 -10.23 -10.72 -5.70
CA PRO A 38 -11.60 -10.60 -6.17
C PRO A 38 -12.21 -11.97 -6.45
N LYS A 39 -13.51 -12.14 -6.19
CA LYS A 39 -14.19 -13.44 -6.36
C LYS A 39 -14.16 -13.91 -7.82
N GLU A 40 -14.14 -12.96 -8.76
CA GLU A 40 -14.08 -13.18 -10.20
C GLU A 40 -12.80 -13.91 -10.63
N GLU A 41 -11.68 -13.67 -9.94
CA GLU A 41 -10.37 -14.23 -10.29
C GLU A 41 -10.17 -15.66 -9.73
N LYS A 42 -11.01 -16.08 -8.77
CA LYS A 42 -11.01 -17.47 -8.24
C LYS A 42 -11.51 -18.50 -9.26
N LEU A 43 -12.13 -18.05 -10.35
CA LEU A 43 -12.63 -18.90 -11.43
C LEU A 43 -11.52 -19.41 -12.37
N PHE A 44 -10.30 -18.88 -12.28
CA PHE A 44 -9.19 -19.20 -13.19
C PHE A 44 -8.28 -20.37 -12.74
N GLY A 45 -8.71 -21.24 -11.83
CA GLY A 45 -8.11 -22.58 -11.65
C GLY A 45 -6.68 -22.63 -11.08
N GLY A 46 -6.25 -21.59 -10.38
CA GLY A 46 -5.03 -21.55 -9.55
C GLY A 46 -5.25 -20.53 -8.43
N VAL A 47 -4.41 -20.50 -7.40
CA VAL A 47 -4.41 -19.39 -6.42
C VAL A 47 -3.38 -18.38 -6.91
N PRO A 48 -3.73 -17.42 -7.79
CA PRO A 48 -2.77 -16.41 -8.16
C PRO A 48 -2.46 -15.52 -6.97
N SER A 49 -1.26 -15.58 -6.41
CA SER A 49 -0.86 -14.58 -5.41
C SER A 49 -0.76 -13.22 -6.11
N PRO A 50 -1.31 -12.13 -5.55
CA PRO A 50 -1.14 -10.78 -6.08
C PRO A 50 0.31 -10.43 -6.44
N GLU A 51 1.26 -10.98 -5.69
CA GLU A 51 2.71 -10.84 -5.84
C GLU A 51 3.23 -11.53 -7.11
N SER A 52 2.61 -12.63 -7.52
CA SER A 52 3.03 -13.44 -8.68
C SER A 52 2.42 -12.98 -10.01
N MET A 53 1.34 -12.20 -9.97
CA MET A 53 0.65 -11.68 -11.16
C MET A 53 0.84 -10.19 -11.40
N HIS A 54 1.38 -9.43 -10.44
CA HIS A 54 1.50 -7.98 -10.60
C HIS A 54 2.60 -7.64 -11.61
N VAL A 55 2.21 -6.94 -12.67
CA VAL A 55 3.12 -6.22 -13.55
C VAL A 55 3.00 -4.74 -13.21
N ASP A 56 4.12 -4.09 -12.94
CA ASP A 56 4.15 -2.65 -12.67
C ASP A 56 3.56 -1.89 -13.88
N PRO A 57 2.52 -1.08 -13.69
CA PRO A 57 1.91 -0.36 -14.81
C PRO A 57 2.81 0.78 -15.27
N LEU A 58 2.66 1.16 -16.54
CA LEU A 58 3.22 2.42 -17.03
C LEU A 58 2.42 3.59 -16.47
N ILE A 59 2.98 4.31 -15.51
CA ILE A 59 2.41 5.54 -14.96
C ILE A 59 3.10 6.73 -15.64
N ILE A 60 2.32 7.67 -16.16
CA ILE A 60 2.82 8.85 -16.86
C ILE A 60 2.45 10.09 -16.06
N GLU A 61 3.45 10.87 -15.66
CA GLU A 61 3.26 12.15 -14.98
C GLU A 61 2.77 13.21 -15.96
N ARG A 62 1.65 13.86 -15.61
CA ARG A 62 1.05 14.91 -16.43
C ARG A 62 1.73 16.25 -16.16
N LYS A 63 2.12 16.96 -17.25
CA LYS A 63 2.71 18.30 -17.19
C LYS A 63 1.71 19.34 -16.66
N GLU A 64 2.24 20.37 -16.01
CA GLU A 64 1.46 21.40 -15.31
C GLU A 64 0.48 22.16 -16.22
N ASP A 65 0.88 22.44 -17.47
CA ASP A 65 0.04 23.07 -18.49
C ASP A 65 -1.23 22.27 -18.83
N GLU A 66 -1.21 20.95 -18.62
CA GLU A 66 -2.38 20.09 -18.84
C GLU A 66 -3.20 19.85 -17.57
N ARG A 67 -2.67 20.20 -16.37
CA ARG A 67 -3.39 20.11 -15.08
C ARG A 67 -4.50 21.15 -14.96
N ALA A 68 -4.34 22.31 -15.61
CA ALA A 68 -5.38 23.34 -15.68
C ALA A 68 -6.59 22.95 -16.55
N GLY A 69 -6.46 21.89 -17.37
CA GLY A 69 -7.45 21.47 -18.36
C GLY A 69 -8.31 20.28 -17.95
N LEU A 70 -8.76 20.20 -16.69
CA LEU A 70 -9.60 19.10 -16.15
C LEU A 70 -10.94 18.87 -16.89
N LEU A 71 -11.23 19.65 -17.94
CA LEU A 71 -12.40 19.52 -18.83
C LEU A 71 -12.05 19.09 -20.27
N ARG A 72 -10.89 18.46 -20.53
CA ARG A 72 -10.61 17.89 -21.87
C ARG A 72 -10.96 16.42 -21.95
N SER A 73 -11.78 16.11 -22.96
CA SER A 73 -12.33 14.80 -23.30
C SER A 73 -11.27 13.68 -23.28
N PRO A 74 -11.57 12.51 -22.69
CA PRO A 74 -10.67 11.36 -22.65
C PRO A 74 -10.33 10.76 -24.02
N TYR A 75 -10.94 11.25 -25.11
CA TYR A 75 -10.76 10.74 -26.47
C TYR A 75 -9.77 11.54 -27.34
N GLN A 76 -9.16 12.62 -26.84
CA GLN A 76 -8.13 13.33 -27.59
C GLN A 76 -6.80 12.56 -27.50
N SER A 77 -6.55 11.73 -28.51
CA SER A 77 -5.24 11.16 -28.82
C SER A 77 -4.25 12.28 -29.13
N LYS A 78 -3.61 12.81 -28.08
CA LYS A 78 -2.32 13.48 -28.20
C LYS A 78 -1.27 12.52 -27.65
N ALA A 79 -0.15 12.42 -28.34
CA ALA A 79 1.02 11.69 -27.85
C ALA A 79 1.30 12.15 -26.41
N TYR A 80 1.15 11.23 -25.45
CA TYR A 80 1.40 11.49 -24.04
C TYR A 80 2.86 11.94 -23.88
N SER A 81 3.10 13.24 -23.78
CA SER A 81 4.46 13.82 -23.66
C SER A 81 4.97 13.86 -22.21
N GLY A 82 4.30 13.11 -21.33
CA GLY A 82 4.61 13.03 -19.91
C GLY A 82 5.79 12.12 -19.61
N ARG A 83 6.44 12.35 -18.47
CA ARG A 83 7.55 11.53 -18.02
C ARG A 83 7.00 10.23 -17.40
N PRO A 84 7.49 9.04 -17.80
CA PRO A 84 7.20 7.81 -17.08
C PRO A 84 7.72 7.91 -15.64
N VAL A 85 6.88 7.52 -14.68
CA VAL A 85 7.23 7.56 -13.26
C VAL A 85 6.95 6.20 -12.62
N THR A 86 7.82 5.79 -11.71
CA THR A 86 7.58 4.61 -10.87
C THR A 86 6.68 4.99 -9.70
N VAL A 87 6.17 3.98 -9.00
CA VAL A 87 5.26 4.18 -7.87
C VAL A 87 5.95 4.89 -6.69
N GLU A 88 7.25 4.66 -6.48
CA GLU A 88 8.03 5.32 -5.44
C GLU A 88 8.28 6.79 -5.77
N GLN A 89 8.44 7.10 -7.05
CA GLN A 89 8.62 8.47 -7.54
C GLN A 89 7.35 9.32 -7.39
N LEU A 90 6.16 8.69 -7.33
CA LEU A 90 4.90 9.40 -7.06
C LEU A 90 4.95 10.20 -5.77
N PHE A 91 5.66 9.67 -4.76
CA PHE A 91 5.78 10.26 -3.44
C PHE A 91 7.17 10.84 -3.16
N GLY A 92 7.99 11.04 -4.20
CA GLY A 92 9.38 11.47 -4.10
C GLY A 92 9.55 12.87 -3.51
N ASP A 93 10.73 13.13 -2.95
CA ASP A 93 11.03 14.33 -2.17
C ASP A 93 11.02 15.62 -3.01
N ASN A 94 11.19 15.53 -4.32
CA ASN A 94 11.12 16.67 -5.25
C ASN A 94 9.71 17.31 -5.33
N ASN A 95 8.68 16.61 -4.83
CA ASN A 95 7.31 17.11 -4.77
C ASN A 95 6.94 17.70 -3.39
N THR A 96 7.93 17.87 -2.50
CA THR A 96 7.73 18.55 -1.22
C THR A 96 7.45 20.02 -1.46
N GLN A 97 6.15 20.31 -1.53
CA GLN A 97 5.58 21.64 -1.65
C GLN A 97 6.05 22.48 -0.44
N ALA A 98 6.62 23.64 -0.75
CA ALA A 98 7.31 24.57 0.15
C ALA A 98 6.49 25.19 1.30
N ASP A 99 5.38 24.59 1.73
CA ASP A 99 4.36 25.25 2.55
C ASP A 99 3.66 24.31 3.57
N GLY A 100 4.31 23.21 3.96
CA GLY A 100 3.78 22.27 4.97
C GLY A 100 2.52 21.50 4.54
N ARG A 101 2.03 21.69 3.30
CA ARG A 101 0.92 20.94 2.72
C ARG A 101 1.37 19.55 2.25
N GLY A 102 0.54 18.54 2.52
CA GLY A 102 0.76 17.17 2.05
C GLY A 102 0.62 17.04 0.53
N LEU A 103 1.31 16.06 -0.03
CA LEU A 103 1.23 15.73 -1.46
C LEU A 103 -0.05 14.95 -1.78
N ASN A 104 -0.80 15.40 -2.79
CA ASN A 104 -1.96 14.69 -3.31
C ASN A 104 -1.64 14.13 -4.69
N VAL A 105 -1.79 12.81 -4.85
CA VAL A 105 -1.57 12.10 -6.12
C VAL A 105 -2.90 11.56 -6.62
N LEU A 106 -3.27 11.90 -7.85
CA LEU A 106 -4.46 11.37 -8.52
C LEU A 106 -4.05 10.41 -9.63
N LEU A 107 -4.43 9.14 -9.49
CA LEU A 107 -4.29 8.15 -10.55
C LEU A 107 -5.53 8.16 -11.46
N TYR A 108 -5.35 8.56 -12.71
CA TYR A 108 -6.42 8.64 -13.70
C TYR A 108 -6.22 7.60 -14.82
N GLY A 109 -7.33 7.04 -15.31
CA GLY A 109 -7.33 6.05 -16.40
C GLY A 109 -8.71 5.42 -16.59
N ALA A 110 -8.92 4.76 -17.72
CA ALA A 110 -10.18 4.09 -18.04
C ALA A 110 -10.55 2.97 -17.03
N VAL A 111 -11.79 2.49 -17.08
CA VAL A 111 -12.21 1.32 -16.28
C VAL A 111 -11.37 0.11 -16.71
N GLY A 112 -10.97 -0.73 -15.75
CA GLY A 112 -10.17 -1.92 -16.02
C GLY A 112 -8.66 -1.68 -16.19
N THR A 113 -8.16 -0.43 -16.18
CA THR A 113 -6.71 -0.15 -16.30
C THR A 113 -5.88 -0.48 -15.05
N GLY A 114 -6.44 -1.22 -14.10
CA GLY A 114 -5.72 -1.69 -12.92
C GLY A 114 -5.48 -0.67 -11.79
N LYS A 115 -6.15 0.49 -11.78
CA LYS A 115 -5.95 1.52 -10.72
C LYS A 115 -6.07 0.96 -9.29
N SER A 116 -7.13 0.20 -9.00
CA SER A 116 -7.30 -0.44 -7.69
C SER A 116 -6.24 -1.52 -7.41
N THR A 117 -5.75 -2.19 -8.47
CA THR A 117 -4.65 -3.16 -8.38
C THR A 117 -3.34 -2.49 -7.98
N VAL A 118 -3.06 -1.27 -8.49
CA VAL A 118 -1.89 -0.46 -8.05
C VAL A 118 -1.98 -0.12 -6.57
N VAL A 119 -3.14 0.35 -6.12
CA VAL A 119 -3.36 0.68 -4.70
C VAL A 119 -3.22 -0.56 -3.82
N ARG A 120 -3.79 -1.70 -4.23
CA ARG A 120 -3.61 -2.99 -3.54
C ARG A 120 -2.14 -3.36 -3.42
N LYS A 121 -1.38 -3.29 -4.52
CA LYS A 121 0.05 -3.61 -4.51
C LYS A 121 0.83 -2.69 -3.57
N LEU A 122 0.52 -1.40 -3.58
CA LEU A 122 1.14 -0.42 -2.69
C LEU A 122 0.93 -0.74 -1.21
N VAL A 123 -0.30 -1.11 -0.84
CA VAL A 123 -0.62 -1.52 0.52
C VAL A 123 0.20 -2.76 0.91
N LEU A 124 0.24 -3.78 0.05
CA LEU A 124 0.99 -5.01 0.30
C LEU A 124 2.49 -4.75 0.43
N ASP A 125 3.08 -3.94 -0.46
CA ASP A 125 4.50 -3.59 -0.40
C ASP A 125 4.89 -2.79 0.84
N TRP A 126 3.98 -1.93 1.33
CA TRP A 126 4.18 -1.24 2.60
C TRP A 126 4.13 -2.22 3.79
N CYS A 127 3.21 -3.20 3.75
CA CYS A 127 3.10 -4.19 4.81
C CYS A 127 4.31 -5.13 4.89
N THR A 128 4.89 -5.53 3.75
CA THR A 128 6.09 -6.37 3.71
C THR A 128 7.39 -5.57 3.93
N GLY A 129 7.31 -4.23 3.94
CA GLY A 129 8.48 -3.35 4.06
C GLY A 129 9.31 -3.22 2.78
N ASN A 130 8.82 -3.71 1.64
CA ASN A 130 9.52 -3.65 0.36
C ASN A 130 9.61 -2.22 -0.19
N LYS A 131 8.54 -1.42 -0.02
CA LYS A 131 8.41 -0.05 -0.54
C LYS A 131 7.71 0.84 0.47
N LEU A 132 7.67 2.15 0.19
CA LEU A 132 6.96 3.14 1.00
C LEU A 132 7.42 3.27 2.47
N GLY A 133 8.64 2.85 2.81
CA GLY A 133 9.16 2.88 4.18
C GLY A 133 9.23 4.26 4.84
N ARG A 134 9.09 5.36 4.07
CA ARG A 134 8.95 6.72 4.58
C ARG A 134 7.63 6.97 5.31
N PHE A 135 6.59 6.18 5.02
CA PHE A 135 5.28 6.30 5.65
C PHE A 135 5.20 5.39 6.87
N LYS A 136 4.94 5.96 8.04
CA LYS A 136 4.83 5.21 9.30
C LYS A 136 3.47 4.50 9.46
N LEU A 137 2.46 4.98 8.74
CA LEU A 137 1.10 4.46 8.79
C LEU A 137 0.46 4.61 7.41
N LEU A 138 -0.26 3.59 6.98
CA LEU A 138 -1.03 3.59 5.74
C LEU A 138 -2.48 3.18 6.05
N LEU A 139 -3.44 4.04 5.69
CA LEU A 139 -4.86 3.83 5.93
C LEU A 139 -5.59 3.74 4.58
N PRO A 140 -5.85 2.53 4.06
CA PRO A 140 -6.60 2.38 2.83
C PRO A 140 -8.09 2.45 3.11
N PHE A 141 -8.83 3.15 2.24
CA PHE A 141 -10.28 3.23 2.29
C PHE A 141 -10.89 3.01 0.90
N SER A 142 -12.09 2.44 0.86
CA SER A 142 -12.92 2.41 -0.34
C SER A 142 -13.85 3.62 -0.34
N CYS A 143 -13.92 4.32 -1.47
CA CYS A 143 -14.92 5.39 -1.64
C CYS A 143 -16.35 4.84 -1.55
N GLU A 144 -16.58 3.59 -1.95
CA GLU A 144 -17.88 2.94 -1.85
C GLU A 144 -18.29 2.77 -0.38
N ASP A 145 -17.39 2.28 0.47
CA ASP A 145 -17.64 2.08 1.91
C ASP A 145 -17.91 3.41 2.62
N ILE A 146 -17.11 4.44 2.32
CA ILE A 146 -17.29 5.78 2.90
C ILE A 146 -18.65 6.37 2.50
N SER A 147 -19.04 6.22 1.23
CA SER A 147 -20.29 6.79 0.72
C SER A 147 -21.56 6.23 1.39
N GLN A 148 -21.48 5.01 1.94
CA GLN A 148 -22.58 4.37 2.66
C GLN A 148 -22.74 4.90 4.09
N ILE A 149 -21.66 5.41 4.70
CA ILE A 149 -21.65 5.97 6.06
C ILE A 149 -22.21 7.41 6.07
N SER A 150 -22.11 8.12 4.94
CA SER A 150 -22.63 9.48 4.79
C SER A 150 -24.14 9.56 4.52
N LYS A 151 -24.88 8.45 4.62
CA LYS A 151 -26.33 8.38 4.45
C LYS A 151 -27.02 8.14 5.79
#